data_AF-A0A844HEF2-F1
#
_entry.id   AF-A0A844HEF2-F1
#
_cell.length_a   1.000
_cell.length_b   1.000
_cell.length_c   1.000
_cell.angle_alpha   90.00
_cell.angle_beta   90.00
_cell.angle_gamma   90.00
#
_symmetry.space_group_name_H-M   'P 1'
#
loop_
_entity.id
_entity.type
_entity.pdbx_description
1 polymer ?
#
loop_
_entity_poly.entity_id
_entity_poly.type
_entity_poly.pdbx_seq_one_letter_code
_entity_poly.pdbx_strand_id
1 'polypeptide(L)'
;MNVQTEYRDVPAMPVSGVASIRARFAMMAVAYGAKADTVEPEAIDRAGALVFQTFGADHDLTREMEHFIDTVTAGTGSKKLWTDAGDRLLRAVHGTTWCEGKQHE
;
A
#
# COMPACT_ATOMS: atom_id res chain seq x y z
N MET A 1 9.82 -0.36 24.80
CA MET A 1 8.37 -0.63 24.78
C MET A 1 8.11 -1.34 23.46
N ASN A 2 8.09 -2.69 23.51
CA ASN A 2 8.04 -3.56 22.33
C ASN A 2 6.58 -3.85 21.99
N VAL A 3 6.11 -3.36 20.85
CA VAL A 3 4.81 -3.76 20.31
C VAL A 3 5.05 -4.99 19.44
N GLN A 4 5.15 -6.15 20.09
CA GLN A 4 4.96 -7.43 19.40
C GLN A 4 3.46 -7.58 19.17
N THR A 5 2.96 -7.09 18.04
CA THR A 5 1.59 -7.40 17.61
C THR A 5 1.62 -8.79 16.98
N GLU A 6 1.16 -9.79 17.73
CA GLU A 6 0.88 -11.12 17.22
C GLU A 6 -0.26 -11.05 16.19
N TYR A 7 0.08 -10.85 14.91
CA TYR A 7 -0.88 -10.99 13.80
C TYR A 7 -0.94 -12.46 13.38
N ARG A 8 -1.69 -13.27 14.13
CA ARG A 8 -2.01 -14.65 13.76
C ARG A 8 -3.08 -14.69 12.67
N ASP A 9 -2.72 -15.33 11.56
CA ASP A 9 -3.60 -16.02 10.60
C ASP A 9 -4.91 -15.29 10.22
N VAL A 10 -4.79 -14.19 9.47
CA VAL A 10 -5.96 -13.62 8.77
C VAL A 10 -6.06 -14.28 7.39
N PRO A 11 -7.15 -15.01 7.07
CA PRO A 11 -7.31 -15.60 5.75
C PRO A 11 -7.36 -14.51 4.68
N ALA A 12 -6.54 -14.65 3.64
CA ALA A 12 -6.50 -13.72 2.51
C ALA A 12 -7.91 -13.60 1.88
N MET A 13 -8.46 -12.39 1.84
CA MET A 13 -9.76 -12.15 1.20
C MET A 13 -9.64 -12.25 -0.32
N PRO A 14 -10.71 -12.68 -1.03
CA PRO A 14 -10.70 -12.75 -2.47
C PRO A 14 -10.33 -11.40 -3.10
N VAL A 15 -9.47 -11.46 -4.12
CA VAL A 15 -8.95 -10.29 -4.86
C VAL A 15 -10.08 -9.43 -5.42
N SER A 16 -11.26 -10.02 -5.65
CA SER A 16 -12.51 -9.39 -6.05
C SER A 16 -13.49 -9.25 -4.86
N GLY A 17 -13.62 -8.04 -4.34
CA GLY A 17 -14.58 -7.73 -3.26
C GLY A 17 -14.53 -6.27 -2.84
N VAL A 18 -15.58 -5.79 -2.15
CA VAL A 18 -15.66 -4.38 -1.74
C VAL A 18 -14.49 -3.98 -0.82
N ALA A 19 -13.96 -4.90 -0.02
CA ALA A 19 -12.79 -4.67 0.82
C ALA A 19 -11.50 -4.48 -0.01
N SER A 20 -11.27 -5.34 -1.00
CA SER A 20 -10.11 -5.26 -1.88
C SER A 20 -10.13 -4.01 -2.77
N ILE A 21 -11.31 -3.53 -3.14
CA ILE A 21 -11.50 -2.24 -3.81
C ILE A 21 -11.14 -1.09 -2.87
N ARG A 22 -11.67 -1.08 -1.63
CA ARG A 22 -11.37 -0.04 -0.63
C ARG A 22 -9.87 0.05 -0.33
N ALA A 23 -9.19 -1.08 -0.14
CA ALA A 23 -7.76 -1.10 0.11
C ALA A 23 -6.96 -0.47 -1.05
N ARG A 24 -7.31 -0.81 -2.30
CA ARG A 24 -6.67 -0.20 -3.49
C ARG A 24 -6.94 1.29 -3.61
N PHE A 25 -8.18 1.74 -3.33
CA PHE A 25 -8.48 3.17 -3.30
C PHE A 25 -7.71 3.91 -2.22
N ALA A 26 -7.55 3.31 -1.03
CA ALA A 26 -6.72 3.88 0.03
C ALA A 26 -5.26 4.01 -0.41
N MET A 27 -4.68 2.98 -1.05
CA MET A 27 -3.34 3.03 -1.62
C MET A 27 -3.20 4.13 -2.67
N MET A 28 -4.16 4.28 -3.59
CA MET A 28 -4.16 5.36 -4.57
C MET A 28 -4.25 6.73 -3.90
N ALA A 29 -5.10 6.89 -2.89
CA ALA A 29 -5.27 8.15 -2.18
C ALA A 29 -3.97 8.62 -1.50
N VAL A 30 -3.28 7.73 -0.78
CA VAL A 30 -2.00 8.08 -0.13
C VAL A 30 -0.88 8.30 -1.15
N ALA A 31 -0.87 7.56 -2.27
CA ALA A 31 0.10 7.79 -3.33
C ALA A 31 -0.06 9.17 -4.00
N TYR A 32 -1.29 9.54 -4.36
CA TYR A 32 -1.56 10.88 -4.91
C TYR A 32 -1.31 11.97 -3.88
N GLY A 33 -1.64 11.73 -2.60
CA GLY A 33 -1.35 12.65 -1.51
C GLY A 33 0.17 12.87 -1.33
N ALA A 34 0.98 11.82 -1.43
CA ALA A 34 2.44 11.93 -1.38
C ALA A 34 3.00 12.76 -2.54
N LYS A 35 2.49 12.56 -3.76
CA LYS A 35 2.86 13.37 -4.94
C LYS A 35 2.46 14.84 -4.81
N ALA A 36 1.32 15.09 -4.16
CA ALA A 36 0.81 16.43 -3.90
C ALA A 36 1.45 17.11 -2.69
N ASP A 37 2.24 16.38 -1.88
CA ASP A 37 2.77 16.84 -0.59
C ASP A 37 1.65 17.20 0.42
N THR A 38 0.56 16.41 0.40
CA THR A 38 -0.64 16.64 1.22
C THR A 38 -1.03 15.44 2.08
N VAL A 39 -0.21 14.39 2.12
CA VAL A 39 -0.55 13.17 2.86
C VAL A 39 -0.19 13.32 4.34
N GLU A 40 -1.18 13.11 5.21
CA GLU A 40 -0.96 13.08 6.66
C GLU A 40 -0.42 11.70 7.07
N PRO A 41 0.57 11.62 8.00
CA PRO A 41 1.09 10.35 8.49
C PRO A 41 0.00 9.38 8.97
N GLU A 42 -1.02 9.89 9.66
CA GLU A 42 -2.16 9.06 10.13
C GLU A 42 -2.95 8.43 8.98
N ALA A 43 -3.03 9.09 7.83
CA ALA A 43 -3.69 8.54 6.66
C ALA A 43 -2.89 7.38 6.05
N ILE A 44 -1.56 7.47 6.11
CA ILE A 44 -0.65 6.41 5.69
C ILE A 44 -0.82 5.18 6.59
N ASP A 45 -0.81 5.36 7.90
CA ASP A 45 -0.97 4.25 8.87
C ASP A 45 -2.32 3.54 8.71
N ARG A 46 -3.41 4.31 8.56
CA ARG A 46 -4.75 3.75 8.31
C ARG A 46 -4.81 2.98 6.99
N ALA A 47 -4.18 3.48 5.93
CA ALA A 47 -4.11 2.78 4.66
C ALA A 47 -3.28 1.49 4.78
N GLY A 48 -2.14 1.53 5.47
CA GLY A 48 -1.28 0.37 5.72
C GLY A 48 -2.01 -0.75 6.45
N ALA A 49 -2.69 -0.42 7.56
CA ALA A 49 -3.49 -1.37 8.32
C ALA A 49 -4.62 -1.98 7.48
N LEU A 50 -5.32 -1.17 6.69
CA LEU A 50 -6.40 -1.66 5.81
C LEU A 50 -5.87 -2.62 4.74
N VAL A 51 -4.75 -2.30 4.10
CA VAL A 51 -4.11 -3.14 3.07
C VAL A 51 -3.68 -4.48 3.69
N PHE A 52 -2.99 -4.44 4.84
CA PHE A 52 -2.55 -5.65 5.54
C PHE A 52 -3.73 -6.55 5.92
N GLN A 53 -4.79 -5.98 6.51
CA GLN A 53 -6.00 -6.73 6.87
C GLN A 53 -6.72 -7.34 5.66
N THR A 54 -6.63 -6.68 4.50
CA THR A 54 -7.37 -7.10 3.30
C THR A 54 -6.63 -8.17 2.52
N PHE A 55 -5.32 -8.02 2.34
CA PHE A 55 -4.54 -8.88 1.46
C PHE A 55 -3.62 -9.86 2.20
N GLY A 56 -3.34 -9.63 3.48
CA GLY A 56 -2.40 -10.41 4.27
C GLY A 56 -0.93 -10.01 4.03
N ALA A 57 -0.04 -10.52 4.87
CA ALA A 57 1.38 -10.15 4.88
C ALA A 57 2.13 -10.52 3.58
N ASP A 58 1.77 -11.64 2.96
CA ASP A 58 2.50 -12.19 1.81
C ASP A 58 2.10 -11.61 0.46
N HIS A 59 1.09 -10.74 0.43
CA HIS A 59 0.59 -10.19 -0.82
C HIS A 59 1.46 -9.03 -1.33
N ASP A 60 1.70 -8.97 -2.64
CA ASP A 60 2.57 -7.97 -3.25
C ASP A 60 2.14 -6.53 -2.92
N LEU A 61 0.83 -6.24 -2.94
CA LEU A 61 0.31 -4.93 -2.52
C LEU A 61 0.64 -4.56 -1.07
N THR A 62 0.70 -5.53 -0.16
CA THR A 62 1.08 -5.28 1.24
C THR A 62 2.55 -4.90 1.32
N ARG A 63 3.42 -5.64 0.63
CA ARG A 63 4.87 -5.33 0.56
C ARG A 63 5.15 -3.97 -0.07
N GLU A 64 4.43 -3.64 -1.13
CA GLU A 64 4.56 -2.34 -1.80
C GLU A 64 4.06 -1.19 -0.90
N MET A 65 3.01 -1.43 -0.11
CA MET A 65 2.55 -0.46 0.90
C MET A 65 3.57 -0.27 2.03
N GLU A 66 4.16 -1.34 2.54
CA GLU A 66 5.24 -1.28 3.54
C GLU A 66 6.45 -0.50 3.01
N HIS A 67 6.88 -0.79 1.78
CA HIS A 67 7.97 -0.07 1.15
C HIS A 67 7.66 1.42 0.94
N PHE A 68 6.41 1.76 0.62
CA PHE A 68 5.96 3.14 0.56
C PHE A 68 6.07 3.84 1.91
N ILE A 69 5.60 3.19 2.99
CA ILE A 69 5.68 3.72 4.37
C ILE A 69 7.14 4.00 4.73
N ASP A 70 8.01 3.00 4.57
CA ASP A 70 9.44 3.12 4.88
C ASP A 70 10.09 4.28 4.09
N THR A 71 9.76 4.41 2.82
CA THR A 71 10.32 5.46 1.95
C THR A 71 9.86 6.85 2.35
N VAL A 72 8.57 7.01 2.68
CA VAL A 72 8.02 8.31 3.12
C VAL A 72 8.61 8.71 4.47
N THR A 73 8.71 7.78 5.42
CA THR A 73 9.31 8.00 6.74
C THR A 73 10.80 8.34 6.64
N ALA A 74 11.58 7.55 5.89
CA ALA A 74 13.01 7.80 5.69
C ALA A 74 13.28 9.10 4.89
N GLY A 75 12.38 9.42 3.95
CA GLY A 75 12.46 10.56 3.06
C GLY A 75 11.86 11.86 3.61
N THR A 76 11.63 11.98 4.92
CA THR A 76 10.99 13.16 5.54
C THR A 76 11.57 14.47 4.99
N GLY A 77 10.72 15.27 4.30
CA GLY A 77 11.09 16.54 3.67
C GLY A 77 11.62 16.47 2.23
N SER A 78 11.70 15.27 1.64
CA SER A 78 12.17 15.07 0.25
C SER A 78 10.99 14.78 -0.68
N LYS A 79 10.45 15.85 -1.29
CA LYS A 79 9.34 15.77 -2.25
C LYS A 79 9.59 14.79 -3.39
N LYS A 80 10.83 14.68 -3.86
CA LYS A 80 11.20 13.74 -4.94
C LYS A 80 11.02 12.29 -4.51
N LEU A 81 11.52 11.92 -3.33
CA LEU A 81 11.39 10.56 -2.80
C LEU A 81 9.92 10.18 -2.60
N TRP A 82 9.11 11.11 -2.09
CA TRP A 82 7.67 10.88 -1.90
C TRP A 82 6.92 10.72 -3.22
N THR A 83 7.29 11.52 -4.23
CA THR A 83 6.73 11.40 -5.58
C THR A 83 7.07 10.05 -6.20
N ASP A 84 8.33 9.64 -6.12
CA ASP A 84 8.82 8.36 -6.67
C ASP A 84 8.15 7.17 -5.96
N ALA A 85 7.98 7.25 -4.63
CA ALA A 85 7.26 6.25 -3.84
C ALA A 85 5.78 6.17 -4.23
N GLY A 86 5.12 7.30 -4.41
CA GLY A 86 3.73 7.36 -4.89
C GLY A 86 3.57 6.75 -6.29
N ASP A 87 4.47 7.05 -7.22
CA ASP A 87 4.45 6.47 -8.57
C ASP A 87 4.70 4.97 -8.59
N ARG A 88 5.55 4.47 -7.68
CA ARG A 88 5.73 3.02 -7.49
C ARG A 88 4.44 2.37 -6.97
N LEU A 89 3.81 2.95 -5.95
CA LEU A 89 2.58 2.41 -5.37
C LEU A 89 1.42 2.38 -6.38
N LEU A 90 1.27 3.45 -7.19
CA LEU A 90 0.27 3.50 -8.26
C LEU A 90 0.49 2.42 -9.32
N ARG A 91 1.75 2.14 -9.70
CA ARG A 91 2.08 1.07 -10.64
C ARG A 91 1.73 -0.31 -10.09
N ALA A 92 1.98 -0.56 -8.81
CA ALA A 92 1.62 -1.82 -8.16
C ALA A 92 0.10 -2.03 -8.14
N VAL A 93 -0.67 -1.00 -7.76
CA VAL A 93 -2.14 -1.05 -7.78
C VAL A 93 -2.66 -1.26 -9.21
N HIS A 94 -2.10 -0.56 -10.19
CA HIS A 94 -2.48 -0.72 -11.59
C HIS A 94 -2.22 -2.16 -12.11
N GLY A 95 -1.01 -2.68 -11.86
CA GLY A 95 -0.58 -4.00 -12.32
C GLY A 95 -1.40 -5.15 -11.73
N THR A 96 -1.87 -5.02 -10.50
CA THR A 96 -2.62 -6.08 -9.78
C THR A 96 -4.13 -6.01 -9.96
N THR A 97 -4.64 -5.08 -10.77
CA THR A 97 -6.08 -4.83 -10.86
C THR A 97 -6.58 -4.62 -12.29
N TRP A 98 -5.77 -4.02 -13.19
CA TRP A 98 -6.15 -3.81 -14.60
C TRP A 98 -5.31 -4.64 -15.58
N CYS A 99 -4.13 -5.10 -15.17
CA CYS A 99 -3.30 -5.96 -16.01
C CYS A 99 -3.54 -7.43 -15.66
N GLU A 100 -4.57 -8.03 -16.25
CA GLU A 100 -4.63 -9.49 -16.40
C GLU A 100 -3.55 -9.91 -17.42
N GLY A 101 -2.60 -10.76 -17.01
CA GLY A 101 -1.79 -11.56 -17.92
C GLY A 101 -0.56 -10.89 -18.55
N LYS A 102 0.57 -10.86 -17.83
CA LYS A 102 1.77 -11.45 -18.41
C LYS A 102 1.91 -12.84 -17.83
N GLN A 103 1.61 -13.80 -18.70
CA GLN A 103 1.68 -15.22 -18.48
C GLN A 103 3.05 -15.59 -17.92
N HIS A 104 3.07 -16.52 -16.97
CA HIS A 104 4.23 -17.38 -16.77
C HIS A 104 4.55 -18.03 -18.12
N GLU A 105 5.65 -17.59 -18.75
CA GLU A 105 6.49 -18.43 -19.60
C GLU A 105 7.46 -19.23 -18.72
#